data_AF-A0AA97BWR9-F1
#
_entry.id   AF-A0AA97BWR9-F1
#
_cell.length_a   1.000
_cell.length_b   1.000
_cell.length_c   1.000
_cell.angle_alpha   90.00
_cell.angle_beta   90.00
_cell.angle_gamma   90.00
#
_symmetry.space_group_name_H-M   'P 1'
#
loop_
_entity.id
_entity.type
_entity.pdbx_description
1 polymer ?
#
loop_
_entity_poly.entity_id
_entity_poly.type
_entity_poly.pdbx_seq_one_letter_code
_entity_poly.pdbx_strand_id
1 'polypeptide(L)'
;MTQQINQTRITLTSLKVSSFASHETWCFEAKVCFDGKAIATSYNSGEGGCTFIHALDGKGKMLEEAEAFAKTLPALESQFNDPKTGKKMMHDMDLEFLVELLVSDMQQEKKLRARFKREFPKKLLYVKNDALYGINGIDLSKAKDKTAIFTGCREHNGKDIIILAELPEDKAWELYKKTMGTK
;
A
#
# COMPACT_ATOMS: atom_id res chain seq x y z
N MET A 1 10.10 -3.89 -3.90
CA MET A 1 9.65 -2.50 -4.07
C MET A 1 8.48 -2.52 -5.03
N THR A 2 7.27 -2.32 -4.54
CA THR A 2 6.06 -2.16 -5.35
C THR A 2 6.16 -0.79 -6.01
N GLN A 3 6.27 -0.75 -7.34
CA GLN A 3 6.20 0.51 -8.07
C GLN A 3 4.75 0.98 -8.03
N GLN A 4 4.48 2.01 -7.24
CA GLN A 4 3.16 2.59 -7.11
C GLN A 4 2.83 3.38 -8.39
N ILE A 5 1.78 2.98 -9.11
CA ILE A 5 1.31 3.72 -10.27
C ILE A 5 0.48 4.91 -9.78
N ASN A 6 0.91 6.12 -10.14
CA ASN A 6 0.21 7.33 -9.77
C ASN A 6 -0.97 7.61 -10.72
N GLN A 7 -2.13 7.03 -10.42
CA GLN A 7 -3.39 7.29 -11.11
C GLN A 7 -4.57 7.12 -10.14
N THR A 8 -5.68 7.82 -10.37
CA THR A 8 -6.87 7.77 -9.49
C THR A 8 -8.17 7.45 -10.23
N ARG A 9 -8.12 7.23 -11.55
CA ARG A 9 -9.33 6.98 -12.36
C ARG A 9 -9.81 5.55 -12.20
N ILE A 10 -8.89 4.59 -12.13
CA ILE A 10 -9.19 3.19 -11.86
C ILE A 10 -8.91 2.92 -10.39
N THR A 11 -9.92 2.48 -9.66
CA THR A 11 -9.80 2.13 -8.24
C THR A 11 -10.49 0.80 -7.95
N LEU A 12 -10.15 0.18 -6.83
CA LEU A 12 -10.81 -1.02 -6.35
C LEU A 12 -11.66 -0.70 -5.12
N THR A 13 -12.87 -1.27 -5.09
CA THR A 13 -13.74 -1.24 -3.91
C THR A 13 -14.13 -2.65 -3.52
N SER A 14 -14.58 -2.82 -2.27
CA SER A 14 -15.01 -4.11 -1.73
C SER A 14 -13.97 -5.23 -1.83
N LEU A 15 -12.68 -4.89 -1.82
CA LEU A 15 -11.58 -5.86 -1.89
C LEU A 15 -11.61 -6.82 -0.70
N LYS A 16 -11.73 -8.12 -1.01
CA LYS A 16 -11.54 -9.21 -0.05
C LYS A 16 -10.40 -10.08 -0.54
N VAL A 17 -9.50 -10.44 0.37
CA VAL A 17 -8.33 -11.27 0.08
C VAL A 17 -8.32 -12.46 1.01
N SER A 18 -8.11 -13.64 0.44
CA SER A 18 -7.93 -14.90 1.16
C SER A 18 -6.44 -15.22 1.24
N SER A 19 -5.78 -14.78 2.32
CA SER A 19 -4.34 -14.99 2.49
C SER A 19 -3.93 -16.48 2.52
N PHE A 20 -4.81 -17.37 3.01
CA PHE A 20 -4.49 -18.80 3.10
C PHE A 20 -4.50 -19.50 1.73
N ALA A 21 -5.22 -18.94 0.75
CA ALA A 21 -5.35 -19.46 -0.61
C ALA A 21 -4.50 -18.67 -1.62
N SER A 22 -3.69 -17.72 -1.16
CA SER A 22 -2.79 -16.93 -2.01
C SER A 22 -1.43 -17.63 -2.07
N HIS A 23 -1.27 -18.57 -3.01
CA HIS A 23 -0.07 -19.39 -3.14
C HIS A 23 1.01 -18.70 -3.99
N GLU A 24 0.65 -18.28 -5.20
CA GLU A 24 1.54 -17.58 -6.14
C GLU A 24 1.05 -16.16 -6.42
N THR A 25 -0.26 -16.00 -6.65
CA THR A 25 -0.95 -14.71 -6.82
C THR A 25 -1.87 -14.43 -5.63
N TRP A 26 -2.42 -13.22 -5.55
CA TRP A 26 -3.46 -12.94 -4.57
C TRP A 26 -4.73 -13.72 -4.89
N CYS A 27 -5.25 -14.49 -3.95
CA CYS A 27 -6.62 -14.98 -4.01
C CYS A 27 -7.55 -13.87 -3.53
N PHE A 28 -8.33 -13.28 -4.44
CA PHE A 28 -9.12 -12.09 -4.13
C PHE A 28 -10.42 -11.98 -4.93
N GLU A 29 -11.33 -11.16 -4.43
CA GLU A 29 -12.45 -10.59 -5.17
C GLU A 29 -12.54 -9.08 -4.91
N ALA A 30 -12.89 -8.30 -5.95
CA ALA A 30 -13.07 -6.85 -5.86
C ALA A 30 -14.06 -6.32 -6.92
N LYS A 31 -14.48 -5.06 -6.74
CA LYS A 31 -15.15 -4.27 -7.78
C LYS A 31 -14.15 -3.29 -8.37
N VAL A 32 -14.03 -3.29 -9.69
CA VAL A 32 -13.26 -2.29 -10.45
C VAL A 32 -14.15 -1.08 -10.67
N CYS A 33 -13.66 0.10 -10.28
CA CYS A 33 -14.30 1.38 -10.50
C CYS A 33 -13.53 2.18 -11.54
N PHE A 34 -14.23 2.85 -12.44
CA PHE A 34 -13.67 3.83 -13.38
C PHE A 34 -14.37 5.18 -13.21
N ASP A 35 -13.58 6.23 -12.96
CA ASP A 35 -14.05 7.57 -12.60
C ASP A 35 -15.09 7.54 -11.46
N GLY A 36 -14.80 6.75 -10.43
CA GLY A 36 -15.63 6.59 -9.23
C GLY A 36 -16.88 5.72 -9.41
N LYS A 37 -17.13 5.14 -10.60
CA LYS A 37 -18.28 4.26 -10.85
C LYS A 37 -17.85 2.81 -10.95
N ALA A 38 -18.52 1.90 -10.25
CA ALA A 38 -18.28 0.46 -10.40
C ALA A 38 -18.65 -0.01 -11.82
N ILE A 39 -17.71 -0.64 -12.51
CA ILE A 39 -17.85 -1.08 -13.90
C ILE A 39 -17.66 -2.58 -14.08
N ALA A 40 -16.91 -3.26 -13.21
CA ALA A 40 -16.61 -4.68 -13.35
C ALA A 40 -16.42 -5.37 -11.99
N THR A 41 -16.58 -6.69 -11.97
CA THR A 41 -16.01 -7.58 -10.94
C THR A 41 -14.65 -8.05 -11.38
N SER A 42 -13.72 -8.17 -10.43
CA SER A 42 -12.43 -8.82 -10.68
C SER A 42 -12.10 -9.83 -9.60
N TYR A 43 -11.46 -10.93 -9.98
CA TYR A 43 -11.05 -11.99 -9.06
C TYR A 43 -9.85 -12.79 -9.61
N ASN A 44 -9.13 -13.45 -8.70
CA ASN A 44 -8.10 -14.44 -8.99
C ASN A 44 -8.15 -15.55 -7.91
N SER A 45 -7.84 -16.79 -8.28
CA SER A 45 -7.89 -17.94 -7.36
C SER A 45 -6.66 -18.07 -6.46
N GLY A 46 -5.54 -17.41 -6.80
CA GLY A 46 -4.31 -17.38 -6.00
C GLY A 46 -3.29 -18.46 -6.34
N GLU A 47 -3.58 -19.34 -7.30
CA GLU A 47 -2.71 -20.45 -7.74
C GLU A 47 -1.76 -20.05 -8.89
N GLY A 48 -1.62 -18.75 -9.15
CA GLY A 48 -0.98 -18.25 -10.37
C GLY A 48 -1.98 -18.06 -11.51
N GLY A 49 -1.50 -17.55 -12.65
CA GLY A 49 -2.33 -17.29 -13.83
C GLY A 49 -3.14 -15.99 -13.78
N CYS A 50 -4.03 -15.83 -14.75
CA CYS A 50 -4.68 -14.56 -15.06
C CYS A 50 -5.68 -14.11 -14.00
N THR A 51 -5.74 -12.78 -13.83
CA THR A 51 -6.79 -12.10 -13.09
C THR A 51 -8.00 -11.88 -14.01
N PHE A 52 -9.16 -12.40 -13.62
CA PHE A 52 -10.39 -12.27 -14.40
C PHE A 52 -11.05 -10.91 -14.13
N ILE A 53 -11.56 -10.29 -15.19
CA ILE A 53 -12.32 -9.03 -15.13
C ILE A 53 -13.58 -9.18 -15.98
N HIS A 54 -14.74 -8.99 -15.36
CA HIS A 54 -16.03 -9.11 -16.02
C HIS A 54 -16.86 -7.85 -15.81
N ALA A 55 -17.30 -7.24 -16.91
CA ALA A 55 -18.18 -6.09 -16.87
C ALA A 55 -19.45 -6.39 -16.08
N LEU A 56 -19.91 -5.41 -15.30
CA LEU A 56 -21.27 -5.41 -14.77
C LEU A 56 -22.25 -5.15 -15.92
N ASP A 57 -23.53 -5.51 -15.71
CA ASP A 57 -24.58 -5.34 -16.72
C ASP A 57 -24.62 -3.91 -17.29
N GLY A 58 -24.55 -3.82 -18.62
CA GLY A 58 -24.55 -2.55 -19.34
C GLY A 58 -23.27 -1.70 -19.20
N LYS A 59 -22.19 -2.24 -18.63
CA LYS A 59 -20.91 -1.52 -18.41
C LYS A 59 -19.80 -1.88 -19.40
N GLY A 60 -20.06 -2.72 -20.40
CA GLY A 60 -19.05 -3.16 -21.39
C GLY A 60 -18.25 -2.01 -22.00
N LYS A 61 -18.93 -0.98 -22.52
CA LYS A 61 -18.24 0.20 -23.08
C LYS A 61 -17.37 0.94 -22.06
N MET A 62 -17.81 1.06 -20.80
CA MET A 62 -16.99 1.69 -19.77
C MET A 62 -15.79 0.83 -19.37
N LEU A 63 -15.90 -0.50 -19.47
CA LEU A 63 -14.77 -1.41 -19.27
C LEU A 63 -13.74 -1.25 -20.40
N GLU A 64 -14.18 -1.18 -21.65
CA GLU A 64 -13.30 -0.89 -22.80
C GLU A 64 -12.57 0.46 -22.65
N GLU A 65 -13.27 1.50 -22.19
CA GLU A 65 -12.67 2.81 -21.90
C GLU A 65 -11.62 2.74 -20.77
N ALA A 66 -11.88 1.93 -19.73
CA ALA A 66 -10.93 1.69 -18.65
C ALA A 66 -9.70 0.92 -19.13
N GLU A 67 -9.87 -0.10 -19.97
CA GLU A 67 -8.76 -0.85 -20.59
C GLU A 67 -7.90 0.06 -21.48
N ALA A 68 -8.54 0.88 -22.30
CA ALA A 68 -7.83 1.86 -23.14
C ALA A 68 -7.04 2.84 -22.28
N PHE A 69 -7.64 3.35 -21.18
CA PHE A 69 -6.94 4.23 -20.25
C PHE A 69 -5.76 3.52 -19.57
N ALA A 70 -5.93 2.29 -19.08
CA ALA A 70 -4.86 1.54 -18.43
C ALA A 70 -3.63 1.39 -19.34
N LYS A 71 -3.83 1.14 -20.63
CA LYS A 71 -2.76 1.07 -21.65
C LYS A 71 -2.03 2.39 -21.91
N THR A 72 -2.59 3.52 -21.47
CA THR A 72 -1.89 4.83 -21.56
C THR A 72 -0.94 5.08 -20.40
N LEU A 73 -1.01 4.27 -19.34
CA LEU A 73 -0.15 4.42 -18.18
C LEU A 73 1.28 3.92 -18.50
N PRO A 74 2.31 4.47 -17.82
CA PRO A 74 3.69 4.06 -18.06
C PRO A 74 3.90 2.57 -17.82
N ALA A 75 4.71 1.94 -18.69
CA ALA A 75 5.23 0.60 -18.44
C ALA A 75 6.07 0.57 -17.16
N LEU A 76 6.09 -0.58 -16.49
CA LEU A 76 6.88 -0.77 -15.27
C LEU A 76 8.09 -1.66 -15.52
N GLU A 77 9.20 -1.30 -14.88
CA GLU A 77 10.38 -2.16 -14.86
C GLU A 77 10.10 -3.42 -14.03
N SER A 78 10.36 -4.58 -14.62
CA SER A 78 10.38 -5.85 -13.94
C SER A 78 11.47 -5.90 -12.88
N GLN A 79 11.18 -6.55 -11.76
CA GLN A 79 12.22 -6.89 -10.79
C GLN A 79 13.26 -7.88 -11.37
N PHE A 80 12.89 -8.62 -12.41
CA PHE A 80 13.74 -9.58 -13.09
C PHE A 80 14.40 -8.96 -14.32
N ASN A 81 15.67 -9.28 -14.51
CA ASN A 81 16.38 -8.93 -15.74
C ASN A 81 16.06 -9.97 -16.82
N ASP A 82 16.06 -9.53 -18.07
CA ASP A 82 16.06 -10.40 -19.23
C ASP A 82 17.33 -11.28 -19.16
N PRO A 83 17.21 -12.61 -19.10
CA PRO A 83 18.35 -13.50 -18.97
C PRO A 83 19.30 -13.45 -20.18
N LYS A 84 18.83 -12.99 -21.34
CA LYS A 84 19.63 -12.88 -22.57
C LYS A 84 20.41 -11.56 -22.63
N THR A 85 19.78 -10.46 -22.22
CA THR A 85 20.36 -9.12 -22.37
C THR A 85 20.92 -8.54 -21.08
N GLY A 86 20.59 -9.13 -19.93
CA GLY A 86 20.96 -8.66 -18.59
C GLY A 86 20.28 -7.35 -18.18
N LYS A 87 19.42 -6.77 -19.02
CA LYS A 87 18.71 -5.52 -18.78
C LYS A 87 17.37 -5.77 -18.09
N LYS A 88 16.81 -4.74 -17.45
CA LYS A 88 15.46 -4.80 -16.88
C LYS A 88 14.43 -5.05 -17.99
N MET A 89 13.54 -6.02 -17.77
CA MET A 89 12.39 -6.20 -18.65
C MET A 89 11.37 -5.11 -18.38
N MET A 90 10.65 -4.65 -19.40
CA MET A 90 9.54 -3.72 -19.25
C MET A 90 8.23 -4.50 -19.37
N HIS A 91 7.29 -4.21 -18.49
CA HIS A 91 5.92 -4.71 -18.55
C HIS A 91 5.00 -3.57 -18.92
N ASP A 92 4.43 -3.65 -20.13
CA ASP A 92 3.43 -2.69 -20.58
C ASP A 92 2.20 -2.77 -19.69
N MET A 93 1.57 -1.62 -19.44
CA MET A 93 0.40 -1.57 -18.59
C MET A 93 -0.84 -2.05 -19.34
N ASP A 94 -1.65 -2.86 -18.69
CA ASP A 94 -3.03 -3.13 -19.06
C ASP A 94 -3.93 -3.12 -17.81
N LEU A 95 -5.22 -3.35 -18.00
CA LEU A 95 -6.17 -3.32 -16.89
C LEU A 95 -5.95 -4.47 -15.90
N GLU A 96 -5.56 -5.64 -16.39
CA GLU A 96 -5.30 -6.82 -15.56
C GLU A 96 -4.14 -6.54 -14.59
N PHE A 97 -3.01 -6.13 -15.14
CA PHE A 97 -1.82 -5.84 -14.37
C PHE A 97 -2.04 -4.66 -13.40
N LEU A 98 -2.75 -3.62 -13.83
CA LEU A 98 -3.11 -2.51 -12.94
C LEU A 98 -3.96 -2.98 -11.75
N VAL A 99 -4.93 -3.87 -11.96
CA VAL A 99 -5.73 -4.42 -10.87
C VAL A 99 -4.86 -5.20 -9.88
N GLU A 100 -3.93 -6.02 -10.35
CA GLU A 100 -3.01 -6.78 -9.49
C GLU A 100 -2.11 -5.88 -8.62
N LEU A 101 -1.61 -4.79 -9.20
CA LEU A 101 -0.84 -3.78 -8.48
C LEU A 101 -1.69 -3.09 -7.41
N LEU A 102 -2.93 -2.70 -7.75
CA LEU A 102 -3.85 -2.09 -6.80
C LEU A 102 -4.20 -3.03 -5.64
N VAL A 103 -4.42 -4.33 -5.91
CA VAL A 103 -4.63 -5.33 -4.85
C VAL A 103 -3.41 -5.41 -3.94
N SER A 104 -2.21 -5.47 -4.52
CA SER A 104 -0.95 -5.55 -3.78
C SER A 104 -0.72 -4.33 -2.89
N ASP A 105 -0.91 -3.13 -3.44
CA ASP A 105 -0.78 -1.87 -2.70
C ASP A 105 -1.78 -1.78 -1.54
N MET A 106 -3.05 -2.13 -1.79
CA MET A 106 -4.08 -2.15 -0.76
C MET A 106 -3.78 -3.18 0.35
N GLN A 107 -3.23 -4.36 0.01
CA GLN A 107 -2.83 -5.34 1.03
C GLN A 107 -1.61 -4.90 1.83
N GLN A 108 -0.62 -4.28 1.19
CA GLN A 108 0.54 -3.75 1.86
C GLN A 108 0.14 -2.61 2.82
N GLU A 109 -0.72 -1.70 2.37
CA GLU A 109 -1.25 -0.62 3.22
C GLU A 109 -2.07 -1.17 4.38
N LYS A 110 -2.93 -2.17 4.16
CA LYS A 110 -3.69 -2.83 5.22
C LYS A 110 -2.77 -3.43 6.29
N LYS A 111 -1.72 -4.15 5.88
CA LYS A 111 -0.70 -4.72 6.80
C LYS A 111 0.03 -3.61 7.56
N LEU A 112 0.40 -2.53 6.88
CA LEU A 112 1.11 -1.40 7.47
C LEU A 112 0.22 -0.65 8.48
N ARG A 113 -1.06 -0.43 8.17
CA ARG A 113 -2.03 0.19 9.09
C ARG A 113 -2.28 -0.68 10.31
N ALA A 114 -2.40 -1.99 10.14
CA ALA A 114 -2.54 -2.92 11.27
C ALA A 114 -1.31 -2.89 12.18
N ARG A 115 -0.10 -2.81 11.61
CA ARG A 115 1.13 -2.62 12.36
C ARG A 115 1.13 -1.28 13.12
N PHE A 116 0.80 -0.18 12.44
CA PHE A 116 0.69 1.14 13.05
C PHE A 116 -0.26 1.12 14.25
N LYS A 117 -1.49 0.62 14.09
CA LYS A 117 -2.48 0.55 15.19
C LYS A 117 -2.00 -0.26 16.40
N ARG A 118 -1.14 -1.26 16.18
CA ARG A 118 -0.56 -2.06 17.26
C ARG A 118 0.61 -1.35 17.96
N GLU A 119 1.45 -0.66 17.19
CA GLU A 119 2.68 -0.04 17.68
C GLU A 119 2.46 1.36 18.25
N PHE A 120 1.69 2.20 17.55
CA PHE A 120 1.47 3.62 17.86
C PHE A 120 1.03 3.91 19.31
N PRO A 121 0.06 3.19 19.91
CA PRO A 121 -0.36 3.50 21.28
C PRO A 121 0.65 3.05 22.34
N LYS A 122 1.56 2.12 22.02
CA LYS A 122 2.45 1.47 23.00
C LYS A 122 3.89 1.94 22.87
N LYS A 123 4.43 2.00 21.66
CA LYS A 123 5.82 2.35 21.41
C LYS A 123 5.99 3.85 21.29
N LEU A 124 7.12 4.35 21.79
CA LEU A 124 7.58 5.69 21.46
C LEU A 124 8.22 5.66 20.07
N LEU A 125 7.46 6.14 19.08
CA LEU A 125 7.88 6.25 17.69
C LEU A 125 8.25 7.69 17.38
N TYR A 126 9.38 7.88 16.69
CA TYR A 126 9.82 9.19 16.22
C TYR A 126 10.47 9.11 14.85
N VAL A 127 10.45 10.23 14.13
CA VAL A 127 11.13 10.38 12.84
C VAL A 127 12.30 11.34 13.00
N LYS A 128 13.44 10.93 12.44
CA LYS A 128 14.66 11.74 12.34
C LYS A 128 15.27 11.49 10.96
N ASN A 129 15.58 12.54 10.21
CA ASN A 129 16.17 12.45 8.87
C ASN A 129 15.36 11.50 7.94
N ASP A 130 14.03 11.67 7.91
CA ASP A 130 13.08 10.84 7.14
C ASP A 130 13.07 9.33 7.49
N ALA A 131 13.79 8.91 8.53
CA ALA A 131 13.79 7.54 9.02
C ALA A 131 12.93 7.40 10.28
N LEU A 132 12.13 6.34 10.32
CA LEU A 132 11.32 5.98 11.48
C LEU A 132 12.14 5.14 12.48
N TYR A 133 12.14 5.58 13.72
CA TYR A 133 12.74 4.90 14.87
C TYR A 133 11.69 4.58 15.93
N GLY A 134 11.96 3.54 16.72
CA GLY A 134 11.12 3.13 17.83
C GLY A 134 11.94 2.75 19.05
N ILE A 135 11.55 3.26 20.21
CA ILE A 135 12.19 2.92 21.49
C ILE A 135 11.47 1.72 22.11
N ASN A 136 12.23 0.69 22.44
CA ASN A 136 11.73 -0.52 23.13
C ASN A 136 11.67 -0.30 24.65
N GLY A 137 10.90 -1.13 25.36
CA GLY A 137 10.81 -1.10 26.82
C GLY A 137 9.92 -0.01 27.42
N ILE A 138 9.34 0.85 26.58
CA ILE A 138 8.34 1.86 26.98
C ILE A 138 6.96 1.40 26.53
N ASP A 139 5.97 1.52 27.41
CA ASP A 139 4.55 1.37 27.09
C ASP A 139 3.85 2.74 27.29
N LEU A 140 3.77 3.53 26.22
CA LEU A 140 3.13 4.85 26.22
C LEU A 140 1.66 4.78 26.64
N SER A 141 0.97 3.66 26.44
CA SER A 141 -0.43 3.52 26.86
C SER A 141 -0.59 3.48 28.39
N LYS A 142 0.49 3.15 29.10
CA LYS A 142 0.53 3.06 30.57
C LYS A 142 1.37 4.16 31.22
N ALA A 143 2.03 5.00 30.41
CA ALA A 143 2.89 6.06 30.90
C ALA A 143 2.07 7.12 31.65
N LYS A 144 2.40 7.35 32.92
CA LYS A 144 1.80 8.41 33.74
C LYS A 144 2.27 9.80 33.30
N ASP A 145 3.54 9.92 32.91
CA ASP A 145 4.14 11.17 32.47
C ASP A 145 4.75 11.00 31.08
N LYS A 146 3.96 11.29 30.05
CA LYS A 146 4.42 11.26 28.65
C LYS A 146 5.36 12.42 28.34
N THR A 147 5.21 13.56 29.01
CA THR A 147 6.01 14.76 28.79
C THR A 147 7.48 14.54 29.17
N ALA A 148 7.73 13.90 30.32
CA ALA A 148 9.08 13.52 30.73
C ALA A 148 9.73 12.55 29.73
N ILE A 149 8.96 11.55 29.26
CA ILE A 149 9.42 10.58 28.26
C ILE A 149 9.80 11.27 26.94
N PHE A 150 8.96 12.20 26.46
CA PHE A 150 9.22 12.94 25.21
C PHE A 150 10.42 13.88 25.34
N THR A 151 10.60 14.51 26.51
CA THR A 151 11.75 15.36 26.81
C THR A 151 13.04 14.55 26.78
N GLY A 152 13.09 13.43 27.50
CA GLY A 152 14.26 12.53 27.48
C GLY A 152 14.53 11.98 26.08
N CYS A 153 13.49 11.67 25.29
CA CYS A 153 13.66 11.25 23.90
C CYS A 153 14.40 12.32 23.07
N ARG A 154 14.04 13.60 23.22
CA ARG A 154 14.71 14.71 22.53
C ARG A 154 16.13 14.95 23.03
N GLU A 155 16.37 14.80 24.32
CA GLU A 155 17.71 14.94 24.91
C GLU A 155 18.68 13.90 24.35
N HIS A 156 18.23 12.66 24.16
CA HIS A 156 19.06 11.57 23.63
C HIS A 156 19.14 11.54 22.10
N ASN A 157 18.07 11.90 21.38
CA ASN A 157 17.97 11.66 19.93
C ASN A 157 18.01 12.94 19.09
N GLY A 158 17.98 14.13 19.69
CA GLY A 158 17.98 15.42 19.00
C GLY A 158 16.68 16.20 19.22
N LYS A 159 16.77 17.53 19.24
CA LYS A 159 15.62 18.41 19.47
C LYS A 159 14.70 18.55 18.25
N ASP A 160 15.21 18.22 17.07
CA ASP A 160 14.59 18.33 15.75
C ASP A 160 13.76 17.09 15.35
N ILE A 161 13.67 16.08 16.21
CA ILE A 161 12.87 14.88 15.95
C ILE A 161 11.37 15.18 15.99
N ILE A 162 10.60 14.39 15.22
CA ILE A 162 9.14 14.41 15.25
C ILE A 162 8.65 13.17 15.99
N ILE A 163 8.09 13.33 17.19
CA ILE A 163 7.49 12.23 17.95
C ILE A 163 6.06 12.02 17.45
N LEU A 164 5.75 10.82 16.95
CA LEU A 164 4.45 10.54 16.33
C LEU A 164 3.29 10.74 17.31
N ALA A 165 3.49 10.42 18.59
CA ALA A 165 2.47 10.51 19.62
C ALA A 165 2.05 11.96 19.99
N GLU A 166 2.78 12.98 19.52
CA GLU A 166 2.41 14.39 19.67
C GLU A 166 1.54 14.91 18.51
N LEU A 167 1.38 14.11 17.44
CA LEU A 167 0.55 14.44 16.29
C LEU A 167 -0.87 13.86 16.45
N PRO A 168 -1.89 14.49 15.83
CA PRO A 168 -3.16 13.82 15.59
C PRO A 168 -2.95 12.47 14.88
N GLU A 169 -3.72 11.44 15.21
CA GLU A 169 -3.51 10.08 14.71
C GLU A 169 -3.42 10.00 13.19
N ASP A 170 -4.25 10.75 12.46
CA ASP A 170 -4.22 10.77 10.99
C ASP A 170 -2.91 11.33 10.45
N LYS A 171 -2.38 12.40 11.05
CA LYS A 171 -1.06 12.95 10.67
C LYS A 171 0.08 12.02 11.04
N ALA A 172 -0.01 11.35 12.19
CA ALA A 172 0.96 10.35 12.60
C ALA A 172 0.96 9.15 11.64
N TRP A 173 -0.22 8.72 11.18
CA TRP A 173 -0.36 7.67 10.19
C TRP A 173 0.28 8.04 8.85
N GLU A 174 -0.02 9.23 8.30
CA GLU A 174 0.57 9.67 7.02
C GLU A 174 2.11 9.71 7.10
N LEU A 175 2.65 10.22 8.21
CA LEU A 175 4.10 10.23 8.43
C LEU A 175 4.69 8.81 8.57
N TYR A 176 4.01 7.93 9.30
CA TYR A 176 4.42 6.52 9.44
C TYR A 176 4.39 5.79 8.09
N LYS A 177 3.34 6.00 7.29
CA LYS A 177 3.18 5.42 5.95
C LYS A 177 4.30 5.88 5.03
N LYS A 178 4.56 7.19 4.97
CA LYS A 178 5.63 7.78 4.16
C LYS A 178 6.98 7.16 4.49
N THR A 179 7.36 7.17 5.77
CA THR A 179 8.70 6.73 6.23
C THR A 179 8.92 5.21 6.11
N MET A 180 7.86 4.42 6.14
CA MET A 180 7.94 2.96 5.95
C MET A 180 7.88 2.55 4.47
N GLY A 181 7.33 3.39 3.59
CA GLY A 181 7.27 3.17 2.14
C GLY A 181 8.53 3.57 1.38
N THR A 182 9.44 4.34 2.00
CA THR A 182 10.72 4.78 1.38
C THR A 182 11.87 3.77 1.59
N LYS A 183 11.59 2.53 2.00
CA LYS A 183 12.60 1.49 2.26
C LYS A 183 12.67 0.45 1.16
#